data_AF-A0A3N4IXH9-F1
#
_entry.id   AF-A0A3N4IXH9-F1
#
_cell.length_a   1.000
_cell.length_b   1.000
_cell.length_c   1.000
_cell.angle_alpha   90.00
_cell.angle_beta   90.00
_cell.angle_gamma   90.00
#
_symmetry.space_group_name_H-M   'P 1'
#
loop_
_entity.id
_entity.type
_entity.pdbx_description
1 polymer ?
#
loop_
_entity_poly.entity_id
_entity_poly.type
_entity_poly.pdbx_seq_one_letter_code
_entity_poly.pdbx_strand_id
1 'polypeptide(L)'
;MNYTYLPVSPYPLPATSISSSSSTSGPVIIMTTQPSTKKTLNLTSNPRVSLLVHDWVSHRPSLSSANAFAPSTSPLHQTQSVSSLSTFLTNLNSAALSSISATLNGYAHLVPHNTEEEEYYKRVHLENNPQSENKCYLEGEQVRVVVVRIGWARVADFRGGVTDWTAEGEEGNDGGMGWGPGPGDGLVNGLTNGH
;
A
#
# COMPACT_ATOMS: atom_id res chain seq x y z
N MET A 1 -9.42 7.28 4.42
CA MET A 1 -9.40 5.99 5.15
C MET A 1 -7.96 5.70 5.42
N ASN A 2 -7.56 5.73 6.68
CA ASN A 2 -6.20 5.40 7.03
C ASN A 2 -6.01 3.89 7.02
N TYR A 3 -4.77 3.47 6.90
CA TYR A 3 -4.40 2.07 7.00
C TYR A 3 -3.20 1.95 7.93
N THR A 4 -3.02 0.77 8.51
CA THR A 4 -1.81 0.42 9.24
C THR A 4 -1.28 -0.89 8.69
N TYR A 5 -0.05 -0.87 8.21
CA TYR A 5 0.65 -2.08 7.82
C TYR A 5 1.25 -2.73 9.06
N LEU A 6 0.98 -4.02 9.26
CA LEU A 6 1.68 -4.85 10.22
C LEU A 6 2.44 -5.95 9.48
N PRO A 7 3.76 -6.09 9.72
CA PRO A 7 4.55 -7.13 9.06
C PRO A 7 4.18 -8.54 9.54
N VAL A 8 3.69 -8.66 10.77
CA VAL A 8 3.33 -9.92 11.42
C VAL A 8 2.08 -9.69 12.24
N SER A 9 1.04 -10.49 11.97
CA SER A 9 -0.13 -10.55 12.85
C SER A 9 0.08 -11.56 13.99
N PRO A 10 -0.28 -11.21 15.24
CA PRO A 10 -0.30 -12.15 16.36
C PRO A 10 -1.53 -13.07 16.36
N TYR A 11 -2.53 -12.80 15.51
CA TYR A 11 -3.75 -13.61 15.39
C TYR A 11 -3.74 -14.44 14.11
N PRO A 12 -4.37 -15.63 14.12
CA PRO A 12 -4.52 -16.45 12.92
C PRO A 12 -5.18 -15.70 11.78
N LEU A 13 -4.54 -15.71 10.61
CA LEU A 13 -5.14 -15.15 9.40
C LEU A 13 -6.15 -16.12 8.78
N PRO A 14 -7.24 -15.63 8.17
CA PRO A 14 -8.19 -16.50 7.49
C PRO A 14 -7.50 -17.25 6.34
N ALA A 15 -7.93 -18.50 6.15
CA ALA A 15 -7.50 -19.32 5.03
C ALA A 15 -7.84 -18.61 3.70
N THR A 16 -6.86 -18.54 2.80
CA THR A 16 -7.09 -18.01 1.46
C THR A 16 -7.58 -19.14 0.57
N SER A 17 -8.52 -18.83 -0.34
CA SER A 17 -9.22 -19.86 -1.14
C SER A 17 -8.33 -20.64 -2.12
N ILE A 18 -7.03 -20.36 -2.15
CA ILE A 18 -6.11 -20.80 -3.21
C ILE A 18 -5.04 -21.78 -2.68
N SER A 19 -4.84 -21.89 -1.35
CA SER A 19 -3.81 -22.80 -0.84
C SER A 19 -4.04 -23.22 0.60
N SER A 20 -3.83 -24.51 0.86
CA SER A 20 -3.67 -25.13 2.17
C SER A 20 -2.35 -24.74 2.86
N SER A 21 -1.81 -23.54 2.59
CA SER A 21 -0.64 -23.01 3.29
C SER A 21 -1.05 -22.68 4.72
N SER A 22 -0.60 -23.49 5.68
CA SER A 22 -0.87 -23.34 7.12
C SER A 22 -0.07 -22.19 7.77
N SER A 23 0.33 -21.17 7.01
CA SER A 23 1.02 -20.00 7.55
C SER A 23 0.00 -19.17 8.34
N THR A 24 -0.09 -19.46 9.64
CA THR A 24 -0.98 -18.79 10.60
C THR A 24 -0.61 -17.32 10.81
N SER A 25 0.57 -16.89 10.36
CA SER A 25 1.07 -15.53 10.52
C SER A 25 1.65 -15.01 9.20
N GLY A 26 1.49 -13.70 8.98
CA GLY A 26 1.96 -13.01 7.80
C GLY A 26 1.65 -11.51 7.86
N PRO A 27 2.07 -10.75 6.84
CA PRO A 27 1.82 -9.33 6.75
C PRO A 27 0.33 -9.04 6.52
N VAL A 28 -0.16 -7.99 7.17
CA VAL A 28 -1.56 -7.55 7.04
C VAL A 28 -1.68 -6.03 6.95
N ILE A 29 -2.77 -5.60 6.32
CA ILE A 29 -3.20 -4.21 6.30
C ILE A 29 -4.45 -4.08 7.17
N ILE A 30 -4.37 -3.28 8.21
CA ILE A 30 -5.48 -2.94 9.08
C ILE A 30 -6.15 -1.68 8.56
N MET A 31 -7.47 -1.71 8.50
CA MET A 31 -8.30 -0.55 8.22
C MET A 31 -9.58 -0.61 9.03
N THR A 32 -10.19 0.55 9.26
CA THR A 32 -11.47 0.64 9.96
C THR A 32 -12.63 0.87 9.00
N THR A 33 -13.83 0.45 9.38
CA THR A 33 -15.04 0.73 8.61
C THR A 33 -16.26 0.87 9.50
N GLN A 34 -17.28 1.58 9.03
CA GLN A 34 -18.54 1.72 9.74
C GLN A 34 -19.49 0.57 9.37
N PRO A 35 -20.26 0.02 10.33
CA PRO A 35 -20.99 -1.24 10.14
C PRO A 35 -22.21 -1.06 9.25
N SER A 36 -22.77 0.15 9.19
CA SER A 36 -23.92 0.51 8.35
C SER A 36 -23.58 0.73 6.87
N THR A 37 -22.30 0.67 6.49
CA THR A 37 -21.90 0.97 5.12
C THR A 37 -22.11 -0.22 4.18
N LYS A 38 -22.41 0.08 2.91
CA LYS A 38 -22.39 -0.93 1.83
C LYS A 38 -21.03 -1.65 1.74
N LYS A 39 -19.94 -0.95 2.09
CA LYS A 39 -18.59 -1.55 2.12
C LYS A 39 -18.56 -2.71 3.09
N THR A 40 -19.01 -2.53 4.33
CA THR A 40 -19.03 -3.60 5.34
C THR A 40 -19.91 -4.77 4.91
N LEU A 41 -21.10 -4.50 4.37
CA LEU A 41 -21.98 -5.55 3.85
C LEU A 41 -21.30 -6.35 2.73
N ASN A 42 -20.66 -5.67 1.78
CA ASN A 42 -19.96 -6.32 0.68
C ASN A 42 -18.80 -7.18 1.19
N LEU A 43 -18.01 -6.68 2.16
CA LEU A 43 -16.90 -7.42 2.78
C LEU A 43 -17.37 -8.71 3.47
N THR A 44 -18.54 -8.69 4.12
CA THR A 44 -19.12 -9.91 4.72
C THR A 44 -19.59 -10.90 3.67
N SER A 45 -20.13 -10.43 2.54
CA SER A 45 -20.61 -11.30 1.46
C SER A 45 -19.48 -11.86 0.58
N ASN A 46 -18.41 -11.10 0.37
CA ASN A 46 -17.29 -11.45 -0.48
C ASN A 46 -16.00 -10.89 0.13
N PRO A 47 -15.13 -11.74 0.69
CA PRO A 47 -13.88 -11.28 1.31
C PRO A 47 -12.82 -10.88 0.27
N ARG A 48 -13.01 -11.14 -1.03
CA ARG A 48 -12.02 -10.77 -2.05
C ARG A 48 -12.02 -9.26 -2.27
N VAL A 49 -10.88 -8.64 -2.04
CA VAL A 49 -10.70 -7.19 -2.13
C VAL A 49 -9.50 -6.82 -2.99
N SER A 50 -9.57 -5.61 -3.56
CA SER A 50 -8.46 -4.95 -4.22
C SER A 50 -8.25 -3.58 -3.57
N LEU A 51 -7.01 -3.28 -3.19
CA LEU A 51 -6.59 -2.03 -2.58
C LEU A 51 -5.65 -1.31 -3.54
N LEU A 52 -6.05 -0.12 -3.98
CA LEU A 52 -5.18 0.74 -4.76
C LEU A 52 -4.40 1.67 -3.82
N VAL A 53 -3.08 1.56 -3.87
CA VAL A 53 -2.14 2.44 -3.19
C VAL A 53 -1.41 3.27 -4.25
N HIS A 54 -1.26 4.56 -4.03
CA HIS A 54 -0.41 5.43 -4.84
C HIS A 54 0.50 6.21 -3.91
N ASP A 55 1.67 6.61 -4.41
CA ASP A 55 2.51 7.55 -3.69
C ASP A 55 1.84 8.92 -3.63
N TRP A 56 1.80 9.51 -2.44
CA TRP A 56 1.55 10.93 -2.30
C TRP A 56 2.91 11.62 -2.31
N VAL A 57 3.12 12.53 -3.25
CA VAL A 57 4.24 13.47 -3.23
C VAL A 57 4.09 14.45 -2.07
N SER A 58 4.47 14.02 -0.86
CA SER A 58 4.56 14.90 0.29
C SER A 58 6.03 15.18 0.59
N HIS A 59 6.38 16.47 0.51
CA HIS A 59 7.68 17.05 0.79
C HIS A 59 8.33 16.40 2.02
N ARG A 60 9.27 15.47 1.81
CA ARG A 60 10.28 15.27 2.85
C ARG A 60 11.10 16.56 2.84
N PRO A 61 11.13 17.38 3.92
CA PRO A 61 12.19 18.36 4.03
C PRO A 61 13.49 17.58 3.85
N SER A 62 14.30 17.99 2.88
CA SER A 62 15.55 17.31 2.60
C SER A 62 16.30 17.16 3.91
N LEU A 63 16.54 15.92 4.33
CA LEU A 63 17.46 15.60 5.42
C LEU A 63 18.89 15.84 4.93
N SER A 64 19.18 17.07 4.54
CA SER A 64 20.50 17.57 4.21
C SER A 64 20.95 18.50 5.33
N SER A 65 20.85 18.06 6.59
CA SER A 65 21.43 18.71 7.78
C SER A 65 21.27 17.85 9.06
N ALA A 66 21.76 16.61 9.06
CA ALA A 66 21.91 15.87 10.34
C ALA A 66 23.01 14.80 10.27
N ASN A 67 24.21 15.15 9.80
CA ASN A 67 25.39 14.41 10.20
C ASN A 67 25.76 14.83 11.64
N ALA A 68 25.18 14.17 12.64
CA ALA A 68 25.41 14.44 14.06
C ALA A 68 26.80 13.96 14.57
N PHE A 69 27.68 13.47 13.69
CA PHE A 69 28.98 12.89 14.06
C PHE A 69 30.18 13.37 13.21
N ALA A 70 30.04 14.45 12.44
CA ALA A 70 31.19 15.01 11.73
C ALA A 70 32.07 15.82 12.70
N PRO A 71 33.37 15.48 12.90
CA PRO A 71 34.26 16.23 13.78
C PRO A 71 34.47 17.64 13.22
N SER A 72 34.32 18.62 14.10
CA SER A 72 34.42 20.05 13.83
C SER A 72 35.87 20.47 13.58
N THR A 73 36.24 20.71 12.33
CA THR A 73 37.46 21.44 11.97
C THR A 73 37.21 22.44 10.84
N SER A 74 36.82 23.66 11.26
CA SER A 74 37.14 24.98 10.65
C SER A 74 36.58 25.31 9.24
N PRO A 75 36.67 26.57 8.76
CA PRO A 75 35.64 27.61 8.97
C PRO A 75 35.07 28.19 7.66
N LEU A 76 33.95 28.92 7.77
CA LEU A 76 33.50 29.96 6.83
C LEU A 76 33.17 29.51 5.38
N HIS A 77 32.08 28.77 5.20
CA HIS A 77 31.38 28.71 3.92
C HIS A 77 29.88 28.87 4.10
N GLN A 78 29.33 29.77 3.29
CA GLN A 78 27.95 30.23 3.25
C GLN A 78 26.95 29.09 3.44
N THR A 79 26.08 29.24 4.43
CA THR A 79 24.81 28.53 4.50
C THR A 79 24.02 28.86 3.25
N GLN A 80 24.14 28.05 2.20
CA GLN A 80 23.23 28.11 1.06
C GLN A 80 21.84 27.71 1.56
N SER A 81 21.10 28.69 2.08
CA SER A 81 19.66 28.58 2.24
C SER A 81 19.11 28.28 0.86
N VAL A 82 18.63 27.06 0.64
CA VAL A 82 17.88 26.73 -0.58
C VAL A 82 16.76 27.75 -0.72
N SER A 83 16.77 28.54 -1.81
CA SER A 83 15.80 29.61 -2.01
C SER A 83 14.39 29.02 -2.13
N SER A 84 13.35 29.76 -1.77
CA SER A 84 11.96 29.29 -1.89
C SER A 84 11.62 28.85 -3.32
N LEU A 85 12.26 29.46 -4.33
CA LEU A 85 12.16 29.04 -5.73
C LEU A 85 12.89 27.71 -6.00
N SER A 86 14.10 27.50 -5.46
CA SER A 86 14.82 26.23 -5.57
C SER A 86 14.03 25.08 -4.92
N THR A 87 13.46 25.33 -3.74
CA THR A 87 12.55 24.41 -3.06
C THR A 87 11.30 24.16 -3.92
N PHE A 88 10.69 25.21 -4.49
CA PHE A 88 9.53 25.09 -5.36
C PHE A 88 9.81 24.30 -6.65
N LEU A 89 10.96 24.51 -7.31
CA LEU A 89 11.36 23.77 -8.51
C LEU A 89 11.68 22.31 -8.19
N THR A 90 12.34 22.06 -7.06
CA THR A 90 12.57 20.70 -6.54
C THR A 90 11.25 19.99 -6.26
N ASN A 91 10.29 20.72 -5.70
CA ASN A 91 8.94 20.25 -5.43
C ASN A 91 8.18 19.94 -6.73
N LEU A 92 8.23 20.80 -7.74
CA LEU A 92 7.61 20.56 -9.05
C LEU A 92 8.21 19.34 -9.75
N ASN A 93 9.54 19.23 -9.76
CA ASN A 93 10.22 18.08 -10.37
C ASN A 93 9.91 16.77 -9.64
N SER A 94 9.81 16.78 -8.30
CA SER A 94 9.41 15.60 -7.52
C SER A 94 7.95 15.24 -7.76
N ALA A 95 7.06 16.23 -7.90
CA ALA A 95 5.64 16.03 -8.21
C ALA A 95 5.41 15.42 -9.60
N ALA A 96 6.23 15.78 -10.59
CA ALA A 96 6.11 15.26 -11.95
C ALA A 96 6.70 13.84 -12.12
N LEU A 97 7.61 13.40 -11.24
CA LEU A 97 8.33 12.13 -11.38
C LEU A 97 7.80 11.01 -10.46
N SER A 98 7.03 11.33 -9.42
CA SER A 98 6.61 10.37 -8.41
C SER A 98 5.17 9.93 -8.70
N SER A 99 5.04 8.92 -9.57
CA SER A 99 3.79 8.19 -9.77
C SER A 99 4.08 6.70 -9.74
N ILE A 100 4.18 6.15 -8.53
CA ILE A 100 4.18 4.70 -8.32
C ILE A 100 2.82 4.33 -7.77
N SER A 101 2.15 3.38 -8.42
CA SER A 101 0.90 2.83 -7.92
C SER A 101 0.99 1.32 -7.76
N ALA A 102 0.29 0.78 -6.77
CA ALA A 102 0.21 -0.64 -6.51
C ALA A 102 -1.26 -1.04 -6.32
N THR A 103 -1.70 -2.00 -7.11
CA THR A 103 -2.99 -2.68 -6.92
C THR A 103 -2.74 -3.95 -6.13
N LEU A 104 -3.08 -3.92 -4.84
CA LEU A 104 -2.89 -5.04 -3.91
C LEU A 104 -4.19 -5.85 -3.84
N ASN A 105 -4.16 -7.10 -4.28
CA ASN A 105 -5.29 -7.99 -4.23
C ASN A 105 -5.15 -8.97 -3.07
N GLY A 106 -6.26 -9.27 -2.40
CA GLY A 106 -6.21 -10.12 -1.23
C GLY A 106 -7.57 -10.41 -0.63
N TYR A 107 -7.53 -10.80 0.63
CA TYR A 107 -8.68 -11.29 1.38
C TYR A 107 -8.86 -10.45 2.63
N ALA A 108 -10.05 -9.86 2.75
CA ALA A 108 -10.47 -9.10 3.91
C ALA A 108 -11.18 -10.00 4.92
N HIS A 109 -10.85 -9.76 6.19
CA HIS A 109 -11.47 -10.36 7.35
C HIS A 109 -12.07 -9.26 8.20
N LEU A 110 -13.38 -9.32 8.41
CA LEU A 110 -14.06 -8.44 9.34
C LEU A 110 -13.93 -9.04 10.74
N VAL A 111 -13.11 -8.43 11.59
CA VAL A 111 -12.84 -8.95 12.93
C VAL A 111 -14.14 -8.97 13.75
N PRO A 112 -14.49 -10.09 14.42
CA PRO A 112 -15.68 -10.17 15.24
C PRO A 112 -15.70 -9.11 16.35
N HIS A 113 -16.89 -8.59 16.64
CA HIS A 113 -17.07 -7.56 17.66
C HIS A 113 -16.72 -8.06 19.06
N ASN A 114 -16.18 -7.16 19.89
CA ASN A 114 -15.92 -7.39 21.32
C ASN A 114 -14.94 -8.55 21.56
N THR A 115 -13.99 -8.72 20.65
CA THR A 115 -12.89 -9.69 20.79
C THR A 115 -11.59 -8.97 21.15
N GLU A 116 -10.68 -9.66 21.83
CA GLU A 116 -9.33 -9.15 22.11
C GLU A 116 -8.58 -8.82 20.81
N GLU A 117 -8.84 -9.57 19.75
CA GLU A 117 -8.33 -9.30 18.39
C GLU A 117 -8.75 -7.93 17.89
N GLU A 118 -10.03 -7.58 18.04
CA GLU A 118 -10.55 -6.28 17.63
C GLU A 118 -9.90 -5.14 18.41
N GLU A 119 -9.79 -5.29 19.73
CA GLU A 119 -9.17 -4.29 20.61
C GLU A 119 -7.68 -4.10 20.30
N TYR A 120 -6.94 -5.19 20.09
CA TYR A 120 -5.54 -5.15 19.70
C TYR A 120 -5.34 -4.35 18.42
N TYR A 121 -6.08 -4.66 17.36
CA TYR A 121 -5.92 -3.98 16.08
C TYR A 121 -6.44 -2.54 16.13
N LYS A 122 -7.51 -2.25 16.88
CA LYS A 122 -7.96 -0.86 17.11
C LYS A 122 -6.85 -0.03 17.77
N ARG A 123 -6.24 -0.55 18.84
CA ARG A 123 -5.15 0.13 19.55
C ARG A 123 -3.96 0.38 18.63
N VAL A 124 -3.49 -0.66 17.93
CA VAL A 124 -2.37 -0.54 16.97
C VAL A 124 -2.70 0.47 15.87
N HIS A 125 -3.91 0.42 15.32
CA HIS A 125 -4.33 1.32 14.26
C HIS A 125 -4.43 2.78 14.75
N LEU A 126 -4.91 2.99 15.97
CA LEU A 126 -5.01 4.31 16.61
C LEU A 126 -3.63 4.91 16.92
N GLU A 127 -2.70 4.09 17.43
CA GLU A 127 -1.32 4.49 17.71
C GLU A 127 -0.59 4.96 16.44
N ASN A 128 -0.83 4.28 15.31
CA ASN A 128 -0.27 4.65 14.02
C ASN A 128 -1.02 5.80 13.32
N ASN A 129 -2.21 6.18 13.80
CA ASN A 129 -3.06 7.20 13.19
C ASN A 129 -3.64 8.15 14.26
N PRO A 130 -2.80 9.02 14.85
CA PRO A 130 -3.18 9.84 16.00
C PRO A 130 -4.43 10.71 15.73
N GLN A 131 -5.21 10.92 16.79
CA GLN A 131 -6.59 11.43 16.75
C GLN A 131 -6.77 12.87 16.26
N SER A 132 -5.73 13.70 16.20
CA SER A 132 -5.86 15.13 15.90
C SER A 132 -6.52 15.44 14.54
N GLU A 133 -6.49 14.49 13.60
CA GLU A 133 -7.13 14.61 12.28
C GLU A 133 -8.21 13.55 12.01
N ASN A 134 -8.46 12.61 12.93
CA ASN A 134 -9.10 11.31 12.63
C ASN A 134 -10.32 10.93 13.50
N LYS A 135 -10.80 11.85 14.35
CA LYS A 135 -11.87 11.56 15.33
C LYS A 135 -13.12 10.93 14.72
N CYS A 136 -13.57 11.37 13.54
CA CYS A 136 -14.82 10.87 12.94
C CYS A 136 -14.76 9.44 12.36
N TYR A 137 -13.57 8.82 12.26
CA TYR A 137 -13.40 7.46 11.72
C TYR A 137 -12.83 6.45 12.72
N LEU A 138 -12.31 6.94 13.86
CA LEU A 138 -11.73 6.12 14.93
C LEU A 138 -12.52 6.21 16.23
N GLU A 139 -13.23 7.31 16.48
CA GLU A 139 -14.06 7.50 17.67
C GLU A 139 -15.53 7.28 17.31
N GLY A 140 -16.07 6.17 17.80
CA GLY A 140 -17.47 5.79 17.68
C GLY A 140 -17.62 4.32 18.05
N GLU A 141 -18.56 4.01 18.94
CA GLU A 141 -18.85 2.67 19.46
C GLU A 141 -19.18 1.62 18.37
N GLN A 142 -19.31 2.06 17.12
CA GLN A 142 -19.69 1.24 15.99
C GLN A 142 -18.56 0.92 15.01
N VAL A 143 -17.35 1.48 15.14
CA VAL A 143 -16.29 1.23 14.15
C VAL A 143 -15.79 -0.23 14.21
N ARG A 144 -15.80 -0.90 13.06
CA ARG A 144 -15.27 -2.26 12.86
C ARG A 144 -13.82 -2.23 12.39
N VAL A 145 -13.07 -3.25 12.78
CA VAL A 145 -11.76 -3.54 12.21
C VAL A 145 -11.88 -4.49 11.03
N VAL A 146 -11.20 -4.14 9.94
CA VAL A 146 -10.99 -4.98 8.78
C VAL A 146 -9.50 -5.26 8.66
N VAL A 147 -9.13 -6.53 8.63
CA VAL A 147 -7.76 -7.00 8.41
C VAL A 147 -7.70 -7.57 7.00
N VAL A 148 -6.76 -7.09 6.18
CA VAL A 148 -6.58 -7.56 4.81
C VAL A 148 -5.25 -8.29 4.71
N ARG A 149 -5.30 -9.56 4.34
CA ARG A 149 -4.13 -10.34 3.93
C ARG A 149 -3.93 -10.17 2.44
N ILE A 150 -2.74 -9.71 2.03
CA ILE A 150 -2.43 -9.51 0.61
C ILE A 150 -1.90 -10.82 0.02
N GLY A 151 -2.46 -11.17 -1.12
CA GLY A 151 -2.13 -12.39 -1.85
C GLY A 151 -1.23 -12.12 -3.05
N TRP A 152 -1.60 -11.15 -3.87
CA TRP A 152 -0.80 -10.73 -5.03
C TRP A 152 -0.96 -9.24 -5.28
N ALA A 153 -0.02 -8.65 -6.01
CA ALA A 153 -0.01 -7.23 -6.28
C ALA A 153 0.50 -6.95 -7.69
N ARG A 154 -0.01 -5.88 -8.29
CA ARG A 154 0.52 -5.29 -9.53
C ARG A 154 1.05 -3.90 -9.21
N VAL A 155 2.34 -3.69 -9.45
CA VAL A 155 3.02 -2.42 -9.20
C VAL A 155 3.34 -1.77 -10.54
N ALA A 156 2.86 -0.55 -10.75
CA ALA A 156 3.20 0.28 -11.89
C ALA A 156 4.17 1.38 -11.45
N ASP A 157 5.27 1.52 -12.18
CA ASP A 157 6.23 2.60 -11.98
C ASP A 157 5.91 3.84 -12.85
N PHE A 158 6.58 4.94 -12.56
CA PHE A 158 6.40 6.21 -13.27
C PHE A 158 6.93 6.20 -14.71
N ARG A 159 7.67 5.15 -15.11
CA ARG A 159 8.22 4.94 -16.45
C ARG A 159 7.33 4.03 -17.31
N GLY A 160 6.19 3.59 -16.77
CA GLY A 160 5.25 2.68 -17.44
C GLY A 160 5.60 1.20 -17.30
N GLY A 161 6.61 0.84 -16.51
CA GLY A 161 6.94 -0.53 -16.16
C GLY A 161 5.89 -1.10 -15.21
N VAL A 162 5.51 -2.36 -15.43
CA VAL A 162 4.55 -3.09 -14.58
C VAL A 162 5.22 -4.36 -14.08
N THR A 163 5.22 -4.55 -12.76
CA THR A 163 5.75 -5.74 -12.09
C THR A 163 4.64 -6.39 -11.27
N ASP A 164 4.49 -7.70 -11.42
CA ASP A 164 3.57 -8.49 -10.62
C ASP A 164 4.33 -9.17 -9.46
N TRP A 165 3.71 -9.19 -8.28
CA TRP A 165 4.20 -9.83 -7.06
C TRP A 165 3.14 -10.81 -6.56
N THR A 166 3.59 -11.96 -6.04
CA THR A 166 2.71 -12.97 -5.43
C THR A 166 3.31 -13.42 -4.10
N ALA A 167 2.46 -13.55 -3.08
CA ALA A 167 2.84 -14.04 -1.76
C ALA A 167 3.26 -15.51 -1.82
N GLU A 168 4.26 -15.88 -1.01
CA GLU A 168 4.69 -17.28 -0.90
C GLU A 168 3.51 -18.18 -0.49
N GLY A 169 3.32 -19.26 -1.24
CA GLY A 169 2.23 -20.21 -1.01
C GLY A 169 0.89 -19.83 -1.63
N GLU A 170 0.75 -18.66 -2.25
CA GLU A 170 -0.34 -18.40 -3.19
C GLU A 170 0.17 -18.73 -4.60
N GLU A 171 -0.47 -19.68 -5.29
CA GLU A 171 -0.27 -19.78 -6.73
C GLU A 171 -0.80 -18.47 -7.30
N GLY A 172 0.10 -17.71 -7.94
CA GLY A 172 -0.27 -16.53 -8.70
C GLY A 172 -1.36 -16.99 -9.62
N ASN A 173 -2.60 -16.56 -9.35
CA ASN A 173 -3.63 -16.68 -10.35
C ASN A 173 -3.14 -15.74 -11.46
N ASP A 174 -2.48 -16.32 -12.46
CA ASP A 174 -2.19 -15.76 -13.78
C ASP A 174 -3.52 -15.44 -14.44
N GLY A 175 -4.27 -14.56 -13.79
CA GLY A 175 -5.70 -14.72 -13.66
C GLY A 175 -6.35 -14.34 -14.95
N GLY A 176 -6.53 -15.29 -15.86
CA GLY A 176 -7.54 -15.34 -16.91
C GLY A 176 -7.73 -14.07 -17.75
N MET A 177 -6.80 -13.13 -17.71
CA MET A 177 -6.75 -11.94 -18.55
C MET A 177 -5.46 -12.10 -19.33
N GLY A 178 -5.55 -12.86 -20.43
CA GLY A 178 -4.43 -13.20 -21.30
C GLY A 178 -3.77 -11.97 -21.90
N TRP A 179 -2.83 -11.39 -21.16
CA TRP A 179 -1.95 -10.31 -21.59
C TRP A 179 -0.57 -10.52 -20.95
N GLY A 180 0.01 -11.69 -21.22
CA GLY A 180 1.45 -11.94 -21.12
C GLY A 180 1.94 -12.36 -22.51
N PRO A 181 3.16 -11.97 -22.94
CA PRO A 181 3.68 -12.38 -24.23
C PRO A 181 3.89 -13.89 -24.18
N GLY A 182 3.09 -14.64 -24.95
CA GLY A 182 3.31 -16.06 -25.16
C GLY A 182 4.72 -16.30 -25.71
N PRO A 183 5.32 -17.47 -25.46
CA PRO A 183 6.63 -17.79 -25.98
C PRO A 183 6.53 -17.93 -27.51
N GLY A 184 7.11 -16.97 -28.22
CA GLY A 184 7.48 -17.08 -29.63
C GLY A 184 6.33 -17.17 -30.63
N ASP A 185 5.92 -16.02 -31.18
CA ASP A 185 6.00 -15.87 -32.63
C ASP A 185 6.23 -14.41 -33.00
N GLY A 186 7.16 -14.17 -33.92
CA GLY A 186 7.65 -12.84 -34.25
C GLY A 186 6.58 -11.99 -34.92
N LEU A 187 6.19 -10.87 -34.29
CA LEU A 187 5.43 -9.83 -34.99
C LEU A 187 6.37 -9.04 -35.89
N VAL A 188 6.43 -9.50 -37.15
CA VAL A 188 6.97 -8.78 -38.28
C VAL A 188 6.25 -7.43 -38.45
N ASN A 189 7.01 -6.34 -38.38
CA ASN A 189 6.54 -5.03 -38.83
C ASN A 189 6.31 -5.08 -40.34
N GLY A 190 5.04 -5.08 -40.76
CA GLY A 190 4.65 -5.04 -42.17
C GLY A 190 3.57 -4.00 -42.40
N LEU A 191 3.97 -2.76 -42.66
CA LEU A 191 3.15 -1.78 -43.38
C LEU A 191 2.87 -2.36 -44.78
N THR A 192 1.66 -2.84 -45.01
CA THR A 192 1.17 -3.18 -46.34
C THR A 192 0.87 -1.90 -47.11
N ASN A 193 1.74 -1.52 -48.05
CA ASN A 193 1.39 -0.61 -49.13
C ASN A 193 0.44 -1.32 -50.09
N GLY A 194 -0.80 -0.84 -50.17
CA GLY A 194 -1.79 -1.25 -51.17
C GLY A 194 -1.71 -0.37 -52.41
N HIS A 195 -1.50 -1.04 -53.55
CA HIS A 195 -1.88 -0.75 -54.95
C HIS A 195 -1.94 0.69 -55.46
#